data_AF-A0A148KKX3-F1
#
_entry.id   AF-A0A148KKX3-F1
#
_cell.length_a   1.000
_cell.length_b   1.000
_cell.length_c   1.000
_cell.angle_alpha   90.00
_cell.angle_beta   90.00
_cell.angle_gamma   90.00
#
_symmetry.space_group_name_H-M   'P 1'
#
loop_
_entity.id
_entity.type
_entity.pdbx_description
1 polymer ?
#
loop_
_entity_poly.entity_id
_entity_poly.type
_entity_poly.pdbx_seq_one_letter_code
_entity_poly.pdbx_strand_id
1 'polypeptide(L)'
;MKRLLTSFSLLMASLILPAHAALISIVPQSSTTSIGEQLVVDLTISGLGDKQASSLATFDIDFIFDSNMLTFQNAMFGNQLDLIGLGSWQSATEVSSGLVNLFELSFDSDEILNSMQAGSFILASLVFDVIGNGTANLLTQVNALGDANNASPLTNVELVGSSVDVAEPSIALLMGLGLAGLLASRRLRGIDN
;
A
#
# COMPACT_ATOMS: atom_id res chain seq x y z
N MET A 1 -16.58 -48.09 27.21
CA MET A 1 -17.04 -47.25 26.09
C MET A 1 -17.03 -45.74 26.39
N LYS A 2 -17.50 -45.26 27.55
CA LYS A 2 -17.49 -43.81 27.90
C LYS A 2 -16.08 -43.17 28.01
N ARG A 3 -15.06 -43.95 28.41
CA ARG A 3 -13.66 -43.47 28.52
C ARG A 3 -12.91 -43.36 27.18
N LEU A 4 -13.40 -44.02 26.13
CA LEU A 4 -12.87 -43.91 24.77
C LEU A 4 -13.44 -42.67 24.04
N LEU A 5 -14.68 -42.29 24.35
CA LEU A 5 -15.30 -41.08 23.80
C LEU A 5 -14.62 -39.79 24.30
N THR A 6 -14.22 -39.74 25.57
CA THR A 6 -13.56 -38.57 26.17
C THR A 6 -12.14 -38.34 25.63
N SER A 7 -11.41 -39.41 25.27
CA SER A 7 -10.07 -39.29 24.68
C SER A 7 -10.11 -38.85 23.22
N PHE A 8 -11.18 -39.19 22.49
CA PHE A 8 -11.36 -38.75 21.10
C PHE A 8 -11.69 -37.25 21.00
N SER A 9 -12.49 -36.72 21.92
CA SER A 9 -12.79 -35.27 21.98
C SER A 9 -11.59 -34.40 22.37
N LEU A 10 -10.62 -34.92 23.13
CA LEU A 10 -9.42 -34.17 23.51
C LEU A 10 -8.37 -34.09 22.38
N LEU A 11 -8.37 -35.08 21.46
CA LEU A 11 -7.47 -35.12 20.30
C LEU A 11 -7.95 -34.22 19.14
N MET A 12 -9.27 -33.97 19.04
CA MET A 12 -9.84 -33.05 18.04
C MET A 12 -9.62 -31.57 18.39
N ALA A 13 -9.35 -31.25 19.66
CA ALA A 13 -9.11 -29.87 20.11
C ALA A 13 -7.67 -29.37 19.87
N SER A 14 -6.74 -30.23 19.41
CA SER A 14 -5.31 -29.90 19.26
C SER A 14 -4.85 -29.63 17.83
N LEU A 15 -5.75 -29.56 16.83
CA LEU A 15 -5.41 -29.16 15.46
C LEU A 15 -5.92 -27.76 15.08
N ILE A 16 -5.77 -26.80 15.99
CA ILE A 16 -5.90 -25.38 15.61
C ILE A 16 -4.60 -24.99 14.90
N LEU A 17 -4.51 -25.29 13.60
CA LEU A 17 -3.46 -24.73 12.75
C LEU A 17 -3.72 -23.21 12.65
N PRO A 18 -2.69 -22.36 12.83
CA PRO A 18 -2.85 -20.94 12.57
C PRO A 18 -3.17 -20.74 11.10
N ALA A 19 -4.42 -20.36 10.80
CA ALA A 19 -4.79 -19.87 9.49
C ALA A 19 -4.10 -18.51 9.29
N HIS A 20 -2.99 -18.50 8.57
CA HIS A 20 -2.37 -17.26 8.16
C HIS A 20 -3.17 -16.73 6.96
N ALA A 21 -4.08 -15.79 7.22
CA ALA A 21 -4.70 -15.03 6.15
C ALA A 21 -3.65 -14.06 5.60
N ALA A 22 -3.53 -14.00 4.28
CA ALA A 22 -2.68 -12.99 3.67
C ALA A 22 -3.31 -11.61 3.90
N LEU A 23 -2.49 -10.60 4.12
CA LEU A 23 -2.93 -9.23 4.36
C LEU A 23 -2.24 -8.32 3.35
N ILE A 24 -3.03 -7.60 2.55
CA ILE A 24 -2.54 -6.53 1.68
C ILE A 24 -2.82 -5.20 2.35
N SER A 25 -1.79 -4.39 2.54
CA SER A 25 -1.88 -3.10 3.24
C SER A 25 -1.27 -1.97 2.42
N ILE A 26 -1.92 -0.81 2.51
CA ILE A 26 -1.43 0.44 1.96
C ILE A 26 -0.69 1.21 3.06
N VAL A 27 0.58 1.51 2.84
CA VAL A 27 1.46 2.16 3.82
C VAL A 27 2.07 3.42 3.20
N PRO A 28 1.48 4.60 3.42
CA PRO A 28 2.11 5.86 3.07
C PRO A 28 3.42 6.06 3.86
N GLN A 29 4.47 6.55 3.21
CA GLN A 29 5.74 6.86 3.91
C GLN A 29 5.61 8.08 4.85
N SER A 30 4.59 8.91 4.64
CA SER A 30 4.19 9.99 5.53
C SER A 30 2.68 10.01 5.67
N SER A 31 2.18 10.24 6.89
CA SER A 31 0.75 10.43 7.16
C SER A 31 0.25 11.83 6.79
N THR A 32 1.16 12.77 6.52
CA THR A 32 0.86 14.15 6.12
C THR A 32 1.75 14.62 4.98
N THR A 33 1.24 15.39 4.04
CA THR A 33 2.02 15.98 2.93
C THR A 33 1.49 17.36 2.56
N SER A 34 2.20 18.11 1.72
CA SER A 34 1.77 19.43 1.23
C SER A 34 1.61 19.45 -0.28
N ILE A 35 0.74 20.33 -0.79
CA ILE A 35 0.60 20.55 -2.24
C ILE A 35 1.96 20.91 -2.84
N GLY A 36 2.30 20.27 -3.96
CA GLY A 36 3.56 20.42 -4.68
C GLY A 36 4.68 19.48 -4.20
N GLU A 37 4.44 18.69 -3.16
CA GLU A 37 5.34 17.59 -2.75
C GLU A 37 5.00 16.29 -3.48
N GLN A 38 5.90 15.33 -3.34
CA GLN A 38 5.71 13.96 -3.80
C GLN A 38 5.35 13.06 -2.61
N LEU A 39 4.30 12.26 -2.78
CA LEU A 39 3.87 11.23 -1.84
C LEU A 39 4.29 9.86 -2.37
N VAL A 40 4.96 9.08 -1.52
CA VAL A 40 5.28 7.66 -1.81
C VAL A 40 4.41 6.78 -0.93
N VAL A 41 3.77 5.78 -1.55
CA VAL A 41 2.88 4.83 -0.89
C VAL A 41 3.30 3.41 -1.23
N ASP A 42 3.59 2.62 -0.21
CA ASP A 42 3.93 1.21 -0.38
C ASP A 42 2.67 0.36 -0.33
N LEU A 43 2.47 -0.46 -1.36
CA LEU A 43 1.55 -1.59 -1.34
C LEU A 43 2.32 -2.81 -0.83
N THR A 44 1.88 -3.37 0.28
CA THR A 44 2.58 -4.47 0.97
C THR A 44 1.71 -5.71 1.06
N ILE A 45 2.34 -6.87 1.12
CA ILE A 45 1.70 -8.14 1.48
C ILE A 45 2.39 -8.73 2.71
N SER A 46 1.62 -9.42 3.54
CA SER A 46 2.11 -10.19 4.69
C SER A 46 1.24 -11.42 4.92
N GLY A 47 1.68 -12.31 5.82
CA GLY A 47 0.91 -13.51 6.18
C GLY A 47 1.05 -14.68 5.21
N LEU A 48 2.01 -14.64 4.26
CA LEU A 48 2.29 -15.77 3.37
C LEU A 48 3.09 -16.89 4.06
N GLY A 49 3.81 -16.53 5.12
CA GLY A 49 4.77 -17.40 5.81
C GLY A 49 6.14 -17.42 5.13
N ASP A 50 7.19 -17.50 5.93
CA ASP A 50 8.56 -17.30 5.43
C ASP A 50 9.07 -18.56 4.73
N LYS A 51 9.45 -18.43 3.45
CA LYS A 51 10.15 -19.48 2.67
C LYS A 51 9.42 -20.82 2.73
N GLN A 52 8.12 -20.77 2.51
CA GLN A 52 7.27 -21.95 2.45
C GLN A 52 6.17 -21.79 1.41
N ALA A 53 5.55 -22.91 1.05
CA ALA A 53 4.31 -22.89 0.27
C ALA A 53 3.13 -22.43 1.15
N SER A 54 2.13 -21.71 0.61
CA SER A 54 1.98 -21.23 -0.77
C SER A 54 2.53 -19.80 -0.94
N SER A 55 3.67 -19.65 -1.63
CA SER A 55 4.25 -18.34 -1.97
C SER A 55 3.49 -17.67 -3.12
N LEU A 56 3.54 -16.33 -3.21
CA LEU A 56 2.90 -15.52 -4.25
C LEU A 56 3.72 -15.57 -5.55
N ALA A 57 3.10 -15.85 -6.69
CA ALA A 57 3.75 -15.87 -8.00
C ALA A 57 3.23 -14.79 -8.96
N THR A 58 2.01 -14.31 -8.75
CA THR A 58 1.43 -13.23 -9.55
C THR A 58 0.38 -12.45 -8.79
N PHE A 59 0.27 -11.16 -9.09
CA PHE A 59 -0.83 -10.32 -8.64
C PHE A 59 -1.36 -9.43 -9.77
N ASP A 60 -2.66 -9.17 -9.72
CA ASP A 60 -3.39 -8.16 -10.48
C ASP A 60 -4.23 -7.37 -9.47
N ILE A 61 -3.86 -6.11 -9.24
CA ILE A 61 -4.42 -5.27 -8.18
C ILE A 61 -4.72 -3.88 -8.73
N ASP A 62 -5.93 -3.42 -8.45
CA ASP A 62 -6.34 -2.05 -8.67
C ASP A 62 -6.04 -1.21 -7.43
N PHE A 63 -5.28 -0.13 -7.62
CA PHE A 63 -5.00 0.89 -6.63
C PHE A 63 -5.84 2.13 -6.92
N ILE A 64 -6.69 2.51 -5.97
CA ILE A 64 -7.67 3.58 -6.09
C ILE A 64 -7.25 4.75 -5.20
N PHE A 65 -7.23 5.96 -5.76
CA PHE A 65 -6.85 7.20 -5.08
C PHE A 65 -7.77 8.37 -5.47
N ASP A 66 -7.80 9.43 -4.66
CA ASP A 66 -8.51 10.66 -5.01
C ASP A 66 -7.71 11.49 -6.01
N SER A 67 -8.16 11.50 -7.27
CA SER A 67 -7.49 12.24 -8.34
C SER A 67 -7.68 13.75 -8.29
N ASN A 68 -8.50 14.28 -7.39
CA ASN A 68 -8.53 15.71 -7.11
C ASN A 68 -7.38 16.12 -6.18
N MET A 69 -6.76 15.16 -5.49
CA MET A 69 -5.69 15.41 -4.52
C MET A 69 -4.34 14.88 -5.00
N LEU A 70 -4.31 13.78 -5.73
CA LEU A 70 -3.10 13.08 -6.15
C LEU A 70 -3.08 12.83 -7.65
N THR A 71 -1.90 12.90 -8.27
CA THR A 71 -1.66 12.47 -9.65
C THR A 71 -0.64 11.35 -9.65
N PHE A 72 -0.97 10.20 -10.23
CA PHE A 72 -0.03 9.08 -10.33
C PHE A 72 1.12 9.41 -11.28
N GLN A 73 2.35 9.11 -10.87
CA GLN A 73 3.56 9.37 -11.65
C GLN A 73 4.23 8.09 -12.13
N ASN A 74 4.53 7.18 -11.20
CA ASN A 74 5.10 5.87 -11.52
C ASN A 74 4.87 4.86 -10.39
N ALA A 75 5.21 3.61 -10.68
CA ALA A 75 5.31 2.54 -9.69
C ALA A 75 6.66 1.82 -9.82
N MET A 76 7.23 1.45 -8.69
CA MET A 76 8.43 0.63 -8.59
C MET A 76 8.04 -0.71 -7.94
N PHE A 77 8.24 -1.82 -8.65
CA PHE A 77 7.91 -3.15 -8.15
C PHE A 77 8.95 -3.65 -7.15
N GLY A 78 8.50 -4.50 -6.23
CA GLY A 78 9.37 -5.17 -5.26
C GLY A 78 10.29 -6.22 -5.90
N ASN A 79 11.06 -6.93 -5.07
CA ASN A 79 12.03 -7.92 -5.53
C ASN A 79 11.64 -9.38 -5.22
N GLN A 80 10.49 -9.61 -4.58
CA GLN A 80 10.12 -10.94 -4.11
C GLN A 80 9.45 -11.83 -5.18
N LEU A 81 9.27 -11.30 -6.39
CA LEU A 81 8.86 -12.03 -7.58
C LEU A 81 10.01 -12.15 -8.62
N ASP A 82 11.24 -11.76 -8.24
CA ASP A 82 12.47 -11.95 -9.01
C ASP A 82 13.65 -12.22 -8.06
N LEU A 83 13.61 -13.36 -7.39
CA LEU A 83 14.50 -13.74 -6.30
C LEU A 83 15.90 -14.15 -6.79
N ILE A 84 16.00 -14.63 -8.03
CA ILE A 84 17.26 -15.08 -8.64
C ILE A 84 17.66 -14.28 -9.88
N GLY A 85 16.95 -13.20 -10.21
CA GLY A 85 17.30 -12.31 -11.32
C GLY A 85 16.91 -12.85 -12.70
N LEU A 86 15.90 -13.72 -12.78
CA LEU A 86 15.31 -14.16 -14.06
C LEU A 86 14.38 -13.10 -14.66
N GLY A 87 13.99 -12.10 -13.86
CA GLY A 87 13.03 -11.07 -14.19
C GLY A 87 11.58 -11.47 -13.90
N SER A 88 10.69 -10.53 -14.16
CA SER A 88 9.25 -10.70 -14.08
C SER A 88 8.56 -9.88 -15.17
N TRP A 89 7.32 -10.22 -15.48
CA TRP A 89 6.47 -9.36 -16.30
C TRP A 89 5.78 -8.35 -15.39
N GLN A 90 6.08 -7.06 -15.55
CA GLN A 90 5.51 -5.98 -14.74
C GLN A 90 4.70 -5.00 -15.59
N SER A 91 3.59 -4.51 -15.06
CA SER A 91 2.80 -3.43 -15.66
C SER A 91 2.15 -2.56 -14.60
N ALA A 92 2.32 -1.24 -14.73
CA ALA A 92 1.58 -0.25 -13.95
C ALA A 92 0.88 0.68 -14.95
N THR A 93 -0.43 0.56 -15.07
CA THR A 93 -1.22 1.28 -16.08
C THR A 93 -2.30 2.10 -15.41
N GLU A 94 -2.32 3.41 -15.65
CA GLU A 94 -3.45 4.25 -15.26
C GLU A 94 -4.65 3.92 -16.15
N VAL A 95 -5.64 3.23 -15.57
CA VAL A 95 -6.86 2.79 -16.28
C VAL A 95 -7.80 3.97 -16.47
N SER A 96 -7.88 4.83 -15.46
CA SER A 96 -8.58 6.11 -15.47
C SER A 96 -8.02 7.01 -14.37
N SER A 97 -8.36 8.29 -14.40
CA SER A 97 -8.03 9.21 -13.31
C SER A 97 -8.50 8.66 -11.96
N GLY A 98 -7.56 8.47 -11.02
CA GLY A 98 -7.85 7.92 -9.68
C GLY A 98 -7.78 6.40 -9.59
N LEU A 99 -7.38 5.70 -10.66
CA LEU A 99 -7.27 4.25 -10.69
C LEU A 99 -6.05 3.79 -11.50
N VAL A 100 -5.14 3.09 -10.84
CA VAL A 100 -3.98 2.45 -11.46
C VAL A 100 -4.07 0.95 -11.25
N ASN A 101 -3.97 0.19 -12.35
CA ASN A 101 -3.84 -1.25 -12.28
C ASN A 101 -2.35 -1.63 -12.19
N LEU A 102 -2.03 -2.51 -11.26
CA LEU A 102 -0.70 -3.07 -11.03
C LEU A 102 -0.75 -4.57 -11.30
N PHE A 103 0.11 -5.03 -12.20
CA PHE A 103 0.26 -6.44 -12.53
C PHE A 103 1.72 -6.84 -12.42
N GLU A 104 1.98 -7.98 -11.77
CA GLU A 104 3.26 -8.65 -11.84
C GLU A 104 3.10 -10.18 -11.96
N LEU A 105 3.93 -10.81 -12.79
CA LEU A 105 4.07 -12.26 -12.90
C LEU A 105 5.55 -12.63 -12.84
N SER A 106 5.91 -13.44 -11.84
CA SER A 106 7.25 -13.96 -11.67
C SER A 106 7.64 -14.95 -12.78
N PHE A 107 8.91 -14.96 -13.16
CA PHE A 107 9.50 -16.03 -13.99
C PHE A 107 10.27 -17.07 -13.18
N ASP A 108 10.36 -16.90 -11.85
CA ASP A 108 10.97 -17.89 -10.97
C ASP A 108 10.09 -19.15 -10.87
N SER A 109 10.72 -20.30 -10.67
CA SER A 109 9.98 -21.54 -10.45
C SER A 109 9.29 -21.54 -9.09
N ASP A 110 8.30 -22.40 -8.96
CA ASP A 110 7.61 -22.68 -7.72
C ASP A 110 8.54 -23.12 -6.59
N GLU A 111 9.54 -23.95 -6.90
CA GLU A 111 10.58 -24.37 -5.97
C GLU A 111 11.39 -23.17 -5.42
N ILE A 112 11.73 -22.21 -6.28
CA ILE A 112 12.45 -20.99 -5.86
C ILE A 112 11.56 -20.10 -5.00
N LEU A 113 10.36 -19.77 -5.48
CA LEU A 113 9.42 -18.93 -4.73
C LEU A 113 9.12 -19.52 -3.35
N ASN A 114 8.77 -20.81 -3.29
CA ASN A 114 8.43 -21.49 -2.03
C ASN A 114 9.62 -21.66 -1.08
N SER A 115 10.88 -21.56 -1.53
CA SER A 115 12.07 -21.75 -0.67
C SER A 115 12.79 -20.45 -0.31
N MET A 116 12.49 -19.36 -1.02
CA MET A 116 13.25 -18.11 -0.89
C MET A 116 12.39 -16.87 -0.64
N GLN A 117 11.09 -16.89 -0.99
CA GLN A 117 10.22 -15.74 -0.80
C GLN A 117 9.98 -15.44 0.69
N ALA A 118 10.10 -14.17 1.06
CA ALA A 118 9.79 -13.72 2.41
C ALA A 118 8.28 -13.81 2.71
N GLY A 119 7.93 -14.06 3.97
CA GLY A 119 6.52 -14.11 4.39
C GLY A 119 5.79 -12.75 4.38
N SER A 120 6.54 -11.66 4.20
CA SER A 120 6.02 -10.30 4.04
C SER A 120 7.00 -9.43 3.25
N PHE A 121 6.48 -8.58 2.37
CA PHE A 121 7.27 -7.71 1.50
C PHE A 121 6.42 -6.61 0.84
N ILE A 122 7.11 -5.66 0.19
CA ILE A 122 6.51 -4.65 -0.67
C ILE A 122 6.22 -5.27 -2.04
N LEU A 123 4.97 -5.17 -2.50
CA LEU A 123 4.56 -5.52 -3.86
C LEU A 123 4.99 -4.42 -4.83
N ALA A 124 4.64 -3.17 -4.53
CA ALA A 124 5.05 -2.00 -5.30
C ALA A 124 5.05 -0.75 -4.43
N SER A 125 5.94 0.20 -4.74
CA SER A 125 5.93 1.56 -4.23
C SER A 125 5.37 2.48 -5.32
N LEU A 126 4.23 3.10 -5.06
CA LEU A 126 3.58 4.05 -5.96
C LEU A 126 3.98 5.48 -5.60
N VAL A 127 4.21 6.29 -6.61
CA VAL A 127 4.64 7.68 -6.47
C VAL A 127 3.58 8.61 -7.03
N PHE A 128 3.18 9.60 -6.24
CA PHE A 128 2.16 10.57 -6.57
C PHE A 128 2.65 12.01 -6.41
N ASP A 129 2.23 12.89 -7.30
CA ASP A 129 2.31 14.33 -7.08
C ASP A 129 1.06 14.79 -6.32
N VAL A 130 1.25 15.65 -5.32
CA VAL A 130 0.17 16.18 -4.49
C VAL A 130 -0.33 17.50 -5.08
N ILE A 131 -1.60 17.54 -5.52
CA ILE A 131 -2.19 18.66 -6.27
C ILE A 131 -3.39 19.33 -5.57
N GLY A 132 -3.98 18.70 -4.55
CA GLY A 132 -5.15 19.22 -3.84
C GLY A 132 -5.00 19.10 -2.33
N ASN A 133 -5.76 19.91 -1.58
CA ASN A 133 -5.80 19.86 -0.11
C ASN A 133 -6.94 18.96 0.39
N GLY A 134 -6.85 18.50 1.64
CA GLY A 134 -7.84 17.65 2.29
C GLY A 134 -7.29 16.25 2.61
N THR A 135 -8.16 15.29 2.87
CA THR A 135 -7.75 13.90 3.18
C THR A 135 -7.89 13.03 1.93
N ALA A 136 -6.77 12.52 1.43
CA ALA A 136 -6.72 11.60 0.29
C ALA A 136 -6.95 10.17 0.77
N ASN A 137 -8.06 9.56 0.39
CA ASN A 137 -8.35 8.15 0.69
C ASN A 137 -7.65 7.24 -0.33
N LEU A 138 -7.04 6.17 0.17
CA LEU A 138 -6.31 5.18 -0.61
C LEU A 138 -6.95 3.81 -0.38
N LEU A 139 -7.35 3.15 -1.46
CA LEU A 139 -8.03 1.86 -1.42
C LEU A 139 -7.39 0.90 -2.43
N THR A 140 -7.59 -0.39 -2.20
CA THR A 140 -7.14 -1.44 -3.11
C THR A 140 -8.28 -2.41 -3.40
N GLN A 141 -8.25 -2.97 -4.60
CA GLN A 141 -9.10 -4.08 -5.01
C GLN A 141 -8.22 -5.16 -5.65
N VAL A 142 -8.39 -6.40 -5.22
CA VAL A 142 -7.67 -7.54 -5.79
C VAL A 142 -8.49 -8.09 -6.94
N ASN A 143 -7.92 -8.09 -8.14
CA ASN A 143 -8.51 -8.72 -9.32
C ASN A 143 -8.12 -10.19 -9.38
N ALA A 144 -6.85 -10.49 -9.14
CA ALA A 144 -6.33 -11.86 -9.07
C ALA A 144 -5.07 -11.95 -8.22
N LEU A 145 -4.91 -13.09 -7.53
CA LEU A 145 -3.66 -13.50 -6.90
C LEU A 145 -3.42 -14.97 -7.28
N GLY A 146 -2.23 -15.27 -7.76
CA GLY A 146 -1.82 -16.64 -8.06
C GLY A 146 -0.69 -17.06 -7.14
N ASP A 147 -0.84 -18.25 -6.55
CA ASP A 147 0.27 -18.90 -5.87
C ASP A 147 1.25 -19.56 -6.85
N ALA A 148 2.39 -19.98 -6.31
CA ALA A 148 3.45 -20.62 -7.08
C ALA A 148 3.05 -22.00 -7.65
N ASN A 149 2.11 -22.72 -7.02
CA ASN A 149 1.81 -24.12 -7.31
C ASN A 149 0.59 -24.30 -8.25
N ASN A 150 0.64 -23.72 -9.46
CA ASN A 150 -0.42 -23.79 -10.47
C ASN A 150 -1.75 -23.13 -10.06
N ALA A 151 -1.69 -21.87 -9.64
CA ALA A 151 -2.83 -20.93 -9.64
C ALA A 151 -3.99 -21.33 -8.73
N SER A 152 -3.73 -21.93 -7.56
CA SER A 152 -4.75 -21.92 -6.51
C SER A 152 -4.89 -20.47 -6.03
N PRO A 153 -6.06 -19.84 -6.17
CA PRO A 153 -6.20 -18.46 -5.76
C PRO A 153 -5.94 -18.35 -4.25
N LEU A 154 -5.08 -17.41 -3.87
CA LEU A 154 -4.99 -16.97 -2.48
C LEU A 154 -6.36 -16.38 -2.12
N THR A 155 -7.21 -17.19 -1.48
CA THR A 155 -8.66 -16.96 -1.38
C THR A 155 -9.11 -16.26 -0.11
N ASN A 156 -8.18 -16.00 0.80
CA ASN A 156 -8.45 -15.33 2.08
C ASN A 156 -7.45 -14.19 2.26
N VAL A 157 -7.65 -13.11 1.49
CA VAL A 157 -6.84 -11.90 1.60
C VAL A 157 -7.66 -10.79 2.21
N GLU A 158 -7.16 -10.24 3.31
CA GLU A 158 -7.71 -9.03 3.93
C GLU A 158 -7.06 -7.80 3.29
N LEU A 159 -7.88 -6.78 3.01
CA LEU A 159 -7.44 -5.52 2.39
C LEU A 159 -7.53 -4.39 3.41
N VAL A 160 -6.43 -3.69 3.64
CA VAL A 160 -6.36 -2.55 4.54
C VAL A 160 -6.03 -1.30 3.73
N GLY A 161 -7.04 -0.44 3.60
CA GLY A 161 -6.89 0.89 3.02
C GLY A 161 -6.15 1.85 3.96
N SER A 162 -5.83 3.04 3.45
CA SER A 162 -5.16 4.09 4.21
C SER A 162 -5.64 5.47 3.79
N SER A 163 -5.20 6.50 4.49
CA SER A 163 -5.46 7.89 4.14
C SER A 163 -4.26 8.76 4.46
N VAL A 164 -4.07 9.81 3.66
CA VAL A 164 -3.02 10.82 3.87
C VAL A 164 -3.65 12.19 3.96
N ASP A 165 -3.28 12.95 4.98
CA ASP A 165 -3.74 14.33 5.13
C ASP A 165 -2.85 15.28 4.34
N VAL A 166 -3.43 15.99 3.38
CA VAL A 166 -2.76 17.07 2.66
C VAL A 166 -3.01 18.39 3.37
N ALA A 167 -1.95 18.93 3.97
CA ALA A 167 -1.98 20.16 4.73
C ALA A 167 -2.42 21.34 3.85
N GLU A 168 -3.32 22.16 4.39
CA GLU A 168 -3.66 23.44 3.79
C GLU A 168 -2.45 24.40 3.88
N PRO A 169 -2.15 25.18 2.83
CA PRO A 169 -1.19 26.27 2.92
C PRO A 169 -1.54 27.19 4.09
N SER A 170 -0.55 27.65 4.86
CA SER A 170 -0.76 28.48 6.05
C SER A 170 -1.25 29.90 5.71
N ILE A 171 -2.50 30.03 5.26
CA ILE A 171 -3.16 31.30 4.91
C ILE A 171 -3.20 32.21 6.12
N ALA A 172 -3.38 31.67 7.33
CA ALA A 172 -3.37 32.44 8.57
C ALA A 172 -2.03 33.17 8.80
N LEU A 173 -0.90 32.54 8.47
CA LEU A 173 0.41 33.19 8.57
C LEU A 173 0.54 34.31 7.54
N LEU A 174 0.13 34.06 6.30
CA LEU A 174 0.18 35.07 5.23
C LEU A 174 -0.71 36.27 5.55
N MET A 175 -1.93 36.02 6.03
CA MET A 175 -2.85 37.06 6.50
C MET A 175 -2.29 37.81 7.70
N GLY A 176 -1.71 37.09 8.67
CA GLY A 176 -1.07 37.68 9.85
C GLY A 176 0.09 38.59 9.49
N LEU A 177 0.97 38.16 8.59
CA LEU A 177 2.08 38.96 8.08
C LEU A 177 1.58 40.17 7.28
N GLY A 178 0.54 40.00 6.46
CA GLY A 178 -0.10 41.09 5.73
C GLY A 178 -0.68 42.16 6.66
N LEU A 179 -1.41 41.74 7.70
CA LEU A 179 -1.96 42.63 8.73
C LEU A 179 -0.86 43.34 9.53
N ALA A 180 0.17 42.62 9.96
CA ALA A 180 1.31 43.18 10.66
C ALA A 180 2.05 44.22 9.81
N GLY A 181 2.28 43.94 8.52
CA GLY A 181 2.87 44.87 7.56
C GLY A 181 2.04 46.13 7.36
N LEU A 182 0.71 46.00 7.25
CA LEU A 182 -0.20 47.14 7.16
C LEU A 182 -0.14 48.02 8.41
N LEU A 183 -0.15 47.42 9.61
CA LEU A 183 -0.05 48.16 10.86
C LEU A 183 1.30 48.87 11.02
N ALA A 184 2.40 48.22 10.64
CA ALA A 184 3.73 48.82 10.64
C ALA A 184 3.82 50.00 9.67
N SER A 185 3.27 49.86 8.45
CA SER A 185 3.28 50.93 7.44
C SER A 185 2.51 52.18 7.87
N ARG A 186 1.43 52.00 8.65
CA ARG A 186 0.66 53.12 9.22
C ARG A 186 1.41 53.84 10.33
N ARG A 187 2.16 53.12 11.17
CA ARG A 187 2.98 53.74 12.22
C ARG A 187 4.12 54.58 11.64
N LEU A 188 4.77 54.09 10.58
CA LEU A 188 5.87 54.82 9.94
C LEU A 188 5.39 56.13 9.27
N ARG A 189 4.23 56.12 8.61
CA ARG A 189 3.65 57.33 7.97
C ARG A 189 3.16 58.40 8.95
N GLY A 190 2.94 58.05 10.22
CA GLY A 190 2.50 59.00 11.25
C GLY A 190 3.63 59.77 11.93
N ILE A 191 4.90 59.44 11.62
CA ILE A 191 6.09 60.09 12.20
C ILE A 191 6.56 61.28 11.33
N ASP A 192 6.10 61.36 10.07
CA ASP A 192 6.51 62.39 9.10
C ASP A 192 5.56 63.62 9.02
N ASN A 193 4.58 63.74 9.93
CA ASN A 193 3.66 64.89 10.07
C ASN A 193 3.80 65.52 11.46
#